data_AF-A0A7L1SG05-F1
#
_entry.id   AF-A0A7L1SG05-F1
#
_cell.length_a   1.000
_cell.length_b   1.000
_cell.length_c   1.000
_cell.angle_alpha   90.00
_cell.angle_beta   90.00
_cell.angle_gamma   90.00
#
_symmetry.space_group_name_H-M   'P 1'
#
loop_
_entity.id
_entity.type
_entity.pdbx_description
1 polymer ?
#
loop_
_entity_poly.entity_id
_entity_poly.type
_entity_poly.pdbx_seq_one_letter_code
_entity_poly.pdbx_strand_id
1 'polypeptide(L)' 'MVHWTAEEKQLITGLWGKVNVEECGAEALARLLIVYPWTQRFFSNFGNLSSPTAILGNPMVRAHGKKVLTSFGEAV' A
#
# COMPACT_ATOMS: atom_id res chain seq x y z
N MET A 1 21.11 5.77 11.18
CA MET A 1 20.07 6.74 10.76
C MET A 1 20.64 7.48 9.54
N VAL A 2 19.85 7.65 8.48
CA VAL A 2 20.32 8.35 7.27
C VAL A 2 20.29 9.88 7.48
N HIS A 3 21.09 10.62 6.73
CA HIS A 3 21.09 12.08 6.77
C HIS A 3 20.13 12.64 5.72
N TRP A 4 19.21 13.50 6.15
CA TRP A 4 18.24 14.18 5.29
C TRP A 4 18.46 15.68 5.32
N THR A 5 18.51 16.30 4.15
CA THR A 5 18.45 17.74 3.98
C THR A 5 17.06 18.29 4.33
N ALA A 6 16.95 19.60 4.55
CA ALA A 6 15.66 20.24 4.77
C ALA A 6 14.74 20.12 3.53
N GLU A 7 15.32 20.22 2.34
CA GLU A 7 14.61 20.10 1.07
C GLU A 7 14.00 18.70 0.89
N GLU A 8 14.75 17.63 1.15
CA GLU A 8 14.23 16.26 1.07
C GLU A 8 13.05 16.03 2.03
N LYS A 9 13.16 16.53 3.27
CA LYS A 9 12.06 16.44 4.25
C LYS A 9 10.82 17.19 3.78
N GLN A 10 11.00 18.37 3.20
CA GLN A 10 9.89 19.17 2.67
C GLN A 10 9.20 18.46 1.49
N LEU A 11 9.97 17.81 0.61
CA LEU A 11 9.42 17.04 -0.51
C LEU A 11 8.63 15.82 -0.03
N ILE A 12 9.17 15.06 0.92
CA ILE A 12 8.50 13.87 1.47
C ILE A 12 7.19 14.26 2.16
N THR A 13 7.25 15.21 3.10
CA THR A 13 6.08 15.66 3.86
C THR A 13 5.04 16.34 2.97
N GLY A 14 5.47 17.16 2.01
CA GLY A 14 4.60 17.85 1.05
C GLY A 14 3.90 16.92 0.07
N LEU A 15 4.55 15.82 -0.35
CA LEU A 15 3.91 14.77 -1.13
C LEU A 15 2.93 13.98 -0.26
N TRP A 16 3.37 13.55 0.93
CA TRP A 16 2.57 12.74 1.85
C TRP A 16 1.26 13.42 2.24
N GLY A 17 1.27 14.73 2.47
CA GLY A 17 0.06 15.51 2.79
C GLY A 17 -1.01 15.50 1.69
N LYS A 18 -0.70 15.02 0.48
CA LYS A 18 -1.64 14.87 -0.64
C LYS A 18 -2.07 13.42 -0.88
N VAL A 19 -1.49 12.46 -0.16
CA VAL A 19 -1.78 11.03 -0.36
C VAL A 19 -3.12 10.68 0.28
N ASN A 20 -4.03 10.13 -0.51
CA ASN A 20 -5.20 9.44 0.02
C ASN A 20 -4.79 8.04 0.47
N VAL A 21 -4.52 7.89 1.77
CA VAL A 21 -3.97 6.64 2.34
C VAL A 21 -4.85 5.41 2.06
N GLU A 22 -6.18 5.59 2.04
CA GLU A 22 -7.10 4.48 1.79
C GLU A 22 -7.06 4.02 0.34
N GLU A 23 -7.13 4.97 -0.59
CA GLU A 23 -7.13 4.71 -2.03
C GLU A 23 -5.76 4.20 -2.50
N CYS A 24 -4.69 4.96 -2.23
CA CYS A 24 -3.34 4.59 -2.63
C CYS A 24 -2.89 3.29 -1.96
N GLY A 25 -3.27 3.04 -0.71
CA GLY A 25 -2.90 1.83 0.02
C GLY A 25 -3.57 0.59 -0.58
N ALA A 26 -4.88 0.68 -0.87
CA ALA A 26 -5.61 -0.38 -1.54
C ALA A 26 -5.04 -0.69 -2.92
N GLU A 27 -4.74 0.34 -3.72
CA GLU A 27 -4.16 0.16 -5.05
C GLU A 27 -2.77 -0.46 -5.02
N ALA A 28 -1.90 0.00 -4.11
CA ALA A 28 -0.53 -0.50 -3.99
C ALA A 28 -0.51 -1.99 -3.66
N LEU A 29 -1.30 -2.43 -2.67
CA LEU A 29 -1.36 -3.84 -2.30
C LEU A 29 -2.02 -4.68 -3.40
N ALA A 30 -3.09 -4.19 -4.04
CA ALA A 30 -3.70 -4.91 -5.15
C ALA A 30 -2.71 -5.10 -6.31
N ARG A 31 -1.95 -4.06 -6.68
CA ARG A 31 -0.91 -4.13 -7.73
C ARG A 31 0.20 -5.10 -7.36
N LEU A 32 0.63 -5.15 -6.10
CA LEU A 32 1.60 -6.15 -5.61
C LEU A 32 1.09 -7.57 -5.88
N LEU A 33 -0.15 -7.87 -5.50
CA LEU A 33 -0.75 -9.20 -5.65
C LEU A 33 -1.03 -9.59 -7.12
N ILE A 34 -1.23 -8.61 -8.00
CA ILE A 34 -1.48 -8.83 -9.44
C ILE A 34 -0.16 -8.97 -10.22
N VAL A 35 0.76 -8.02 -10.06
CA VAL A 35 2.01 -7.95 -10.83
C VAL A 35 3.03 -8.97 -10.34
N TYR A 36 2.97 -9.32 -9.05
CA TYR A 36 3.85 -10.29 -8.41
C TYR A 36 3.03 -11.41 -7.73
N PRO A 37 2.36 -12.30 -8.49
CA PRO A 37 1.36 -13.24 -7.95
C PRO A 37 1.87 -14.18 -6.86
N TRP A 38 3.17 -14.49 -6.83
CA TRP A 38 3.74 -15.34 -5.78
C TRP A 38 3.56 -14.74 -4.38
N THR A 39 3.37 -13.43 -4.27
CA THR A 39 3.14 -12.74 -2.99
C THR A 39 1.78 -13.07 -2.37
N GLN A 40 0.82 -13.56 -3.18
CA GLN A 40 -0.49 -14.01 -2.68
C GLN A 40 -0.38 -15.14 -1.65
N ARG A 41 0.73 -15.91 -1.65
CA ARG A 41 0.97 -16.97 -0.66
C ARG A 41 0.96 -16.49 0.80
N PHE A 42 1.24 -15.21 1.04
CA PHE A 42 1.23 -14.61 2.38
C PHE A 42 -0.17 -14.16 2.83
N PHE A 43 -1.14 -14.16 1.92
CA PHE A 43 -2.49 -13.64 2.12
C PHE A 43 -3.57 -14.69 1.88
N SER A 44 -3.27 -15.97 2.14
CA SER A 44 -4.23 -17.08 1.96
C SER A 44 -5.56 -16.88 2.70
N ASN A 45 -5.54 -16.18 3.83
CA ASN A 45 -6.73 -15.87 4.63
C ASN A 45 -7.59 -14.73 4.06
N PHE A 46 -7.19 -14.09 2.95
CA PHE A 46 -7.95 -12.98 2.35
C PHE A 46 -9.05 -13.47 1.40
N GLY A 47 -9.20 -14.79 1.23
CA GLY A 47 -10.23 -15.37 0.38
C GLY A 47 -9.84 -15.35 -1.10
N ASN A 48 -10.77 -14.96 -1.98
CA ASN A 48 -10.55 -15.05 -3.43
C ASN A 48 -9.56 -13.98 -3.92
N LEU A 49 -8.40 -14.44 -4.42
CA LEU A 49 -7.36 -13.62 -5.07
C LEU A 49 -7.03 -14.14 -6.49
N SER A 50 -7.91 -14.94 -7.09
CA SER A 50 -7.62 -15.70 -8.32
C SER A 50 -7.54 -14.85 -9.60
N SER A 51 -8.00 -13.60 -9.58
CA SER A 51 -7.99 -12.71 -10.74
C SER A 51 -7.79 -11.24 -10.34
N PRO A 52 -7.35 -10.36 -11.25
CA PRO A 52 -7.22 -8.93 -10.97
C PRO A 52 -8.51 -8.29 -10.45
N THR A 53 -9.66 -8.61 -11.03
CA THR A 53 -10.96 -8.12 -10.56
C THR A 53 -11.29 -8.61 -9.16
N ALA A 54 -11.00 -9.89 -8.85
CA ALA A 54 -11.19 -10.43 -7.50
C ALA A 54 -10.30 -9.72 -6.49
N ILE A 55 -9.02 -9.46 -6.82
CA ILE A 55 -8.07 -8.76 -5.96
C ILE A 55 -8.48 -7.30 -5.72
N LEU A 56 -8.84 -6.56 -6.78
CA LEU A 56 -9.25 -5.15 -6.69
C LEU A 56 -10.54 -4.96 -5.87
N GLY A 57 -11.47 -5.91 -5.99
CA GLY A 57 -12.74 -5.90 -5.25
C GLY A 57 -12.64 -6.49 -3.84
N ASN A 58 -11.47 -7.03 -3.43
CA ASN A 58 -11.35 -7.74 -2.17
C ASN A 58 -11.30 -6.77 -0.96
N PRO A 59 -12.27 -6.80 -0.03
CA PRO A 59 -12.30 -5.88 1.11
C PRO A 59 -11.11 -6.05 2.06
N MET A 60 -10.56 -7.26 2.20
CA MET A 60 -9.40 -7.53 3.05
C MET A 60 -8.12 -6.95 2.44
N VAL A 61 -7.96 -7.03 1.11
CA VAL A 61 -6.85 -6.38 0.39
C VAL A 61 -6.92 -4.86 0.58
N ARG A 62 -8.10 -4.25 0.40
CA ARG A 62 -8.28 -2.81 0.61
C ARG A 62 -7.94 -2.40 2.06
N ALA A 63 -8.49 -3.12 3.03
CA ALA A 63 -8.25 -2.82 4.45
C ALA A 63 -6.79 -3.00 4.86
N HIS A 64 -6.11 -4.05 4.36
CA HIS A 64 -4.71 -4.29 4.66
C HIS A 64 -3.80 -3.29 3.94
N GLY A 65 -4.09 -2.95 2.70
CA GLY A 65 -3.39 -1.92 1.94
C GLY A 65 -3.41 -0.56 2.65
N LYS A 66 -4.56 -0.16 3.21
CA LYS A 66 -4.67 1.01 4.09
C LYS A 66 -3.74 0.91 5.29
N LYS A 67 -3.71 -0.23 6.00
CA LYS A 67 -2.83 -0.43 7.16
C LYS A 67 -1.35 -0.31 6.79
N VAL A 68 -0.93 -0.93 5.69
CA VAL A 68 0.45 -0.85 5.18
C VAL A 68 0.81 0.59 4.86
N LEU A 69 -0.05 1.32 4.16
CA LEU A 69 0.28 2.69 3.81
C LEU A 69 0.21 3.61 5.04
N THR A 70 -0.68 3.38 6.01
CA THR A 70 -0.64 4.09 7.30
C THR A 70 0.71 3.93 8.01
N SER A 71 1.33 2.75 8.00
CA SER A 71 2.64 2.56 8.64
C SER A 71 3.77 3.30 7.93
N PHE A 72 3.64 3.62 6.64
CA PHE A 72 4.58 4.52 5.96
C PHE A 72 4.50 5.94 6.52
N GLY A 73 3.32 6.37 6.97
CA GLY A 73 3.13 7.65 7.64
C GLY A 73 3.82 7.76 9.00
N GLU A 74 4.20 6.65 9.63
CA GLU A 74 5.03 6.65 10.85
C GLU A 74 6.51 6.94 10.53
N ALA A 75 6.92 6.73 9.28
CA ALA A 75 8.28 7.00 8.80
C ALA A 75 8.43 8.40 8.17
N VAL A 76 7.32 9.02 7.75
CA VAL A 76 7.25 10.39 7.21
C VAL A 76 7.36 11.42 8.34
#